data_AF-A0A7C7CPP6-F1
#
_entry.id   AF-A0A7C7CPP6-F1
#
_cell.length_a   1.000
_cell.length_b   1.000
_cell.length_c   1.000
_cell.angle_alpha   90.00
_cell.angle_beta   90.00
_cell.angle_gamma   90.00
#
_symmetry.space_group_name_H-M   'P 1'
#
loop_
_entity.id
_entity.type
_entity.pdbx_description
1 polymer ?
#
loop_
_entity_poly.entity_id
_entity_poly.type
_entity_poly.pdbx_seq_one_letter_code
_entity_poly.pdbx_strand_id
1 'polypeptide(L)'
;KYIILGTNSPKNGLAKCPQCNAGQLMIIRSPATKKRFIGCSNYNNGCTASSPLLQKATIRRTKKLCNICFWPLILYRYSRKQKWTEQCANIRCEARKTTA
;
A
#
# COMPACT_ATOMS: atom_id res chain seq x y z
N LYS A 1 0.97 -21.41 -10.60
CA LYS A 1 0.18 -21.42 -9.34
C LYS A 1 -1.07 -20.59 -9.56
N TYR A 2 -2.15 -21.22 -10.00
CA TYR A 2 -3.42 -20.56 -10.33
C TYR A 2 -4.33 -20.56 -9.09
N ILE A 3 -5.13 -19.51 -8.91
CA ILE A 3 -6.19 -19.44 -7.89
C ILE A 3 -7.50 -19.13 -8.63
N ILE A 4 -8.42 -20.09 -8.54
CA ILE A 4 -9.82 -20.03 -9.00
C ILE A 4 -10.65 -19.24 -7.95
N LEU A 5 -11.79 -18.71 -8.39
CA LEU A 5 -13.02 -18.37 -7.64
C LEU A 5 -13.29 -16.87 -7.39
N GLY A 6 -14.21 -16.32 -8.19
CA GLY A 6 -15.54 -16.00 -7.68
C GLY A 6 -15.71 -14.88 -6.65
N THR A 7 -14.75 -13.96 -6.53
CA THR A 7 -15.01 -12.68 -5.84
C THR A 7 -14.49 -11.54 -6.70
N ASN A 8 -15.35 -10.54 -6.96
CA ASN A 8 -14.99 -9.28 -7.63
C ASN A 8 -14.02 -8.40 -6.80
N SER A 9 -13.29 -8.98 -5.83
CA SER A 9 -12.22 -8.30 -5.11
C SER A 9 -10.92 -8.40 -5.90
N PRO A 10 -10.21 -7.29 -6.16
CA PRO A 10 -8.94 -7.35 -6.85
C PRO A 10 -7.97 -8.27 -6.09
N LYS A 11 -7.40 -9.28 -6.78
CA LYS A 11 -6.42 -10.25 -6.23
C LYS A 11 -5.22 -9.63 -5.50
N ASN A 12 -5.02 -8.31 -5.62
CA ASN A 12 -3.93 -7.54 -5.03
C ASN A 12 -4.38 -6.51 -3.98
N GLY A 13 -5.63 -6.54 -3.53
CA GLY A 13 -6.12 -5.69 -2.43
C GLY A 13 -5.40 -5.98 -1.12
N LEU A 14 -4.82 -4.94 -0.52
CA LEU A 14 -4.14 -5.00 0.78
C LEU A 14 -5.08 -4.72 1.94
N ALA A 15 -5.93 -3.73 1.77
CA ALA A 15 -6.83 -3.22 2.79
C ALA A 15 -8.01 -2.51 2.14
N LYS A 16 -9.13 -2.39 2.85
CA LYS A 16 -10.22 -1.52 2.43
C LYS A 16 -9.75 -0.06 2.42
N CYS A 17 -10.18 0.72 1.44
CA CYS A 17 -9.81 2.13 1.37
C CYS A 17 -10.57 2.92 2.44
N PRO A 18 -9.87 3.58 3.39
CA PRO A 18 -10.55 4.32 4.46
C PRO A 18 -11.18 5.63 3.97
N GLN A 19 -10.80 6.13 2.79
CA GLN A 19 -11.38 7.36 2.24
C GLN A 19 -12.73 7.15 1.55
N CYS A 20 -12.87 6.10 0.73
CA CYS A 20 -14.10 5.88 -0.03
C CYS A 20 -14.94 4.69 0.45
N ASN A 21 -14.40 3.81 1.31
CA ASN A 21 -15.06 2.62 1.84
C ASN A 21 -15.69 1.65 0.81
N ALA A 22 -15.56 1.91 -0.48
CA ALA A 22 -16.05 1.07 -1.57
C ALA A 22 -14.90 0.31 -2.25
N GLY A 23 -13.73 0.94 -2.34
CA GLY A 23 -12.55 0.37 -2.99
C GLY A 23 -11.57 -0.32 -2.03
N GLN A 24 -10.54 -0.95 -2.62
CA GLN A 24 -9.42 -1.56 -1.91
C GLN A 24 -8.11 -0.83 -2.27
N LEU A 25 -7.26 -0.60 -1.27
CA LEU A 25 -5.89 -0.13 -1.45
C LEU A 25 -5.03 -1.25 -2.04
N MET A 26 -4.28 -0.95 -3.09
CA MET A 26 -3.38 -1.89 -3.75
C MET A 26 -2.05 -1.24 -4.12
N ILE A 27 -1.01 -2.05 -4.26
CA ILE A 27 0.29 -1.58 -4.77
C ILE A 27 0.24 -1.57 -6.30
N ILE A 28 0.43 -0.39 -6.87
CA ILE A 28 0.42 -0.15 -8.31
C ILE A 28 1.84 0.23 -8.74
N ARG A 29 2.27 -0.28 -9.88
CA ARG A 29 3.47 0.21 -10.57
C ARG A 29 3.02 1.00 -11.78
N SER A 30 3.36 2.29 -11.83
CA SER A 30 3.04 3.17 -12.96
C SER A 30 3.69 2.62 -14.24
N PRO A 31 2.93 2.37 -15.32
CA PRO A 31 3.50 1.95 -16.59
C PRO A 31 4.42 3.02 -17.21
N ALA A 32 4.06 4.29 -17.04
CA ALA A 32 4.79 5.44 -17.58
C ALA A 32 6.09 5.72 -16.80
N THR A 33 6.02 5.89 -15.48
CA THR A 33 7.19 6.28 -14.67
C THR A 33 7.96 5.10 -14.09
N LYS A 34 7.41 3.88 -14.20
CA LYS A 34 7.89 2.65 -13.53
C LYS A 34 7.94 2.72 -12.00
N LYS A 35 7.51 3.82 -11.38
CA LYS A 35 7.46 4.05 -9.94
C LYS A 35 6.33 3.25 -9.29
N ARG A 36 6.51 2.87 -8.03
CA ARG A 36 5.57 2.13 -7.19
C ARG A 36 4.82 3.07 -6.25
N PHE A 37 3.52 2.89 -6.10
CA PHE A 37 2.69 3.65 -5.17
C PHE A 37 1.54 2.77 -4.67
N ILE A 38 0.91 3.13 -3.57
CA ILE A 38 -0.39 2.59 -3.20
C ILE A 38 -1.48 3.50 -3.77
N GLY A 39 -2.48 2.90 -4.38
CA GLY A 39 -3.67 3.58 -4.89
C GLY A 39 -4.93 2.77 -4.58
N CYS A 40 -6.08 3.44 -4.56
CA CYS A 40 -7.38 2.79 -4.45
C CYS A 40 -7.80 2.16 -5.78
N SER A 41 -8.42 0.98 -5.74
CA SER A 41 -9.08 0.35 -6.89
C SER A 41 -10.17 1.24 -7.50
N ASN A 42 -10.80 2.07 -6.67
CA ASN A 42 -11.92 2.93 -7.03
C ASN A 42 -11.48 4.34 -7.45
N TYR A 43 -10.22 4.51 -7.87
CA TYR A 43 -9.67 5.81 -8.25
C TYR A 43 -10.45 6.44 -9.42
N ASN A 44 -10.82 5.64 -10.42
CA ASN A 44 -11.59 6.09 -11.59
C ASN A 44 -12.99 6.62 -11.23
N ASN A 45 -13.55 6.22 -10.08
CA ASN A 45 -14.86 6.66 -9.61
C ASN A 45 -14.76 7.83 -8.61
N GLY A 46 -13.66 8.59 -8.66
CA GLY A 46 -13.48 9.83 -7.88
C GLY A 46 -12.69 9.67 -6.57
N CYS A 47 -12.20 8.48 -6.22
CA CYS A 47 -11.37 8.32 -5.03
C CYS A 47 -9.96 8.85 -5.26
N THR A 48 -9.45 9.72 -4.39
CA THR A 48 -8.11 10.32 -4.50
C THR A 48 -7.04 9.65 -3.62
N ALA A 49 -7.39 8.56 -2.94
CA ALA A 49 -6.50 7.85 -2.02
C ALA A 49 -5.30 7.27 -2.76
N SER A 50 -4.17 7.94 -2.62
CA SER A 50 -2.89 7.50 -3.17
C SER A 50 -1.72 7.95 -2.28
N SER A 51 -0.66 7.14 -2.25
CA SER A 51 0.57 7.47 -1.53
C SER A 51 1.78 6.84 -2.23
N PRO A 52 2.86 7.62 -2.48
CA PRO A 52 4.08 7.07 -3.04
C PRO A 52 4.74 6.07 -2.07
N LEU A 53 5.29 5.00 -2.63
CA LEU A 53 6.06 4.00 -1.89
C LEU A 53 7.57 4.22 -2.02
N LEU A 54 8.33 3.50 -1.21
CA LEU A 54 9.80 3.49 -1.28
C LEU A 54 10.25 2.87 -2.61
N GLN A 55 10.81 3.69 -3.49
CA GLN A 55 11.11 3.30 -4.88
C GLN A 55 12.30 2.35 -5.00
N LYS A 56 13.31 2.51 -4.12
CA LYS A 56 14.54 1.70 -4.15
C LYS A 56 14.51 0.51 -3.17
N ALA A 57 13.60 0.51 -2.21
CA ALA A 57 13.53 -0.54 -1.20
C ALA A 57 12.84 -1.81 -1.72
N THR A 58 13.25 -2.96 -1.20
CA THR A 58 12.45 -4.19 -1.32
C THR A 58 11.30 -4.10 -0.34
N ILE A 59 10.07 -4.33 -0.80
CA ILE A 59 8.85 -4.18 0.00
C ILE A 59 8.14 -5.53 0.09
N ARG A 60 7.67 -5.88 1.29
CA ARG A 60 6.78 -7.00 1.57
C ARG A 60 5.45 -6.47 2.08
N ARG A 61 4.38 -7.11 1.61
CA ARG A 61 3.01 -6.84 2.04
C ARG A 61 2.78 -7.44 3.43
N THR A 62 2.09 -6.71 4.30
CA THR A 62 1.62 -7.24 5.58
C THR A 62 0.09 -7.22 5.63
N LYS A 63 -0.49 -7.99 6.55
CA LYS A 63 -1.93 -7.96 6.83
C LYS A 63 -2.30 -6.92 7.90
N LYS A 64 -1.31 -6.27 8.52
CA LYS A 64 -1.53 -5.31 9.60
C LYS A 64 -1.95 -3.97 9.02
N LEU A 65 -2.85 -3.31 9.71
CA LEU A 65 -3.28 -1.95 9.41
C LEU A 65 -2.65 -0.99 10.42
N CYS A 66 -2.45 0.25 9.99
CA CYS A 66 -2.06 1.33 10.87
C CYS A 66 -3.25 1.71 11.76
N ASN A 67 -3.03 1.82 13.06
CA ASN A 67 -4.08 2.17 14.02
C ASN A 67 -4.59 3.62 13.90
N ILE A 68 -3.85 4.50 13.21
CA ILE A 68 -4.22 5.91 13.05
C ILE A 68 -4.98 6.16 11.75
N CYS A 69 -4.37 5.82 10.62
CA CYS A 69 -4.97 6.11 9.31
C CYS A 69 -5.67 4.92 8.64
N PHE A 70 -5.58 3.72 9.22
CA PHE A 70 -6.15 2.47 8.67
C PHE A 70 -5.57 2.04 7.31
N TRP A 71 -4.45 2.62 6.90
CA TRP A 71 -3.70 2.14 5.73
C TRP A 71 -2.86 0.91 6.09
N PRO A 72 -2.54 0.04 5.12
CA PRO A 72 -1.73 -1.14 5.37
C PRO A 72 -0.31 -0.77 5.80
N LEU A 73 0.25 -1.56 6.72
CA LEU A 73 1.67 -1.51 7.04
C LEU A 73 2.46 -2.30 5.99
N ILE A 74 3.65 -1.82 5.70
CA ILE A 74 4.58 -2.48 4.79
C ILE A 74 5.88 -2.77 5.53
N LEU A 75 6.49 -3.90 5.20
CA LEU A 75 7.86 -4.20 5.61
C LEU A 75 8.80 -3.82 4.49
N TYR A 76 9.89 -3.14 4.79
CA TYR A 76 10.89 -2.78 3.81
C TYR A 76 12.32 -3.00 4.30
N ARG A 77 13.24 -3.13 3.34
CA ARG A 77 14.69 -3.05 3.55
C ARG A 77 15.37 -2.54 2.28
N TYR A 78 16.49 -1.82 2.41
CA TYR A 78 17.26 -1.36 1.25
C TYR A 78 18.32 -2.35 0.81
N SER A 79 18.91 -3.09 1.76
CA SER A 79 19.92 -4.12 1.49
C SER A 79 19.55 -5.44 2.16
N ARG A 80 20.08 -6.55 1.64
CA ARG A 80 19.88 -7.89 2.24
C ARG A 80 20.45 -8.00 3.67
N LYS A 81 21.48 -7.20 3.99
CA LYS A 81 22.12 -7.13 5.32
C LYS A 81 21.27 -6.39 6.36
N GLN A 82 20.35 -5.53 5.93
CA GLN A 82 19.49 -4.78 6.84
C GLN A 82 18.32 -5.64 7.32
N LYS A 83 17.91 -5.42 8.58
CA LYS A 83 16.68 -5.96 9.13
C LYS A 83 15.47 -5.39 8.37
N TRP A 84 14.38 -6.14 8.37
CA TRP A 84 13.11 -5.63 7.85
C TRP A 84 12.54 -4.60 8.82
N THR A 85 12.22 -3.42 8.31
CA THR A 85 11.57 -2.35 9.08
C THR A 85 10.11 -2.26 8.69
N GLU A 86 9.22 -2.15 9.68
CA GLU A 86 7.78 -1.96 9.47
C GLU A 86 7.46 -0.46 9.42
N GLN A 87 6.62 -0.04 8.47
CA GLN A 87 6.22 1.35 8.32
C GLN A 87 4.85 1.45 7.67
N CYS A 88 4.10 2.50 7.99
CA CYS A 88 2.87 2.81 7.29
C CYS A 88 3.12 3.13 5.80
N ALA A 89 2.26 2.57 4.93
CA ALA A 89 2.28 2.87 3.50
C ALA A 89 1.91 4.32 3.17
N ASN A 90 1.08 4.95 4.00
CA ASN A 90 0.66 6.33 3.80
C ASN A 90 1.78 7.29 4.25
N ILE A 91 2.31 8.09 3.32
CA ILE A 91 3.34 9.10 3.61
C ILE A 91 2.79 10.25 4.46
N ARG A 92 1.48 10.50 4.39
CA ARG A 92 0.81 11.55 5.14
C ARG A 92 0.39 11.12 6.54
N CYS A 93 0.60 9.85 6.91
CA CYS A 93 0.23 9.34 8.23
C CYS A 93 1.12 9.91 9.33
N GLU A 94 0.49 10.32 10.44
CA GLU A 94 1.19 10.85 11.62
C GLU A 94 2.10 9.81 12.27
N ALA A 95 1.68 8.54 12.37
CA ALA A 95 2.54 7.46 12.89
C ALA A 95 3.82 7.24 12.07
N ARG A 96 3.87 7.73 10.83
CA ARG A 96 5.06 7.66 9.97
C ARG A 96 5.93 8.91 10.11
N LYS A 97 5.37 10.04 10.52
CA LYS A 97 6.12 11.24 10.88
C LYS A 97 6.78 10.98 12.22
N THR A 98 7.78 10.11 12.26
CA THR A 98 8.73 10.12 13.37
C THR A 98 9.44 11.46 13.25
N THR A 99 9.10 12.36 14.17
CA THR A 99 9.75 13.65 14.39
C THR A 99 11.26 13.41 14.32
N ALA A 100 11.91 14.03 13.34
CA ALA A 100 13.36 14.13 13.31
C ALA A 100 13.83 15.04 14.45
#